data_AF-A0A267DKL0-F1
#
_entry.id   AF-A0A267DKL0-F1
#
_cell.length_a   1.000
_cell.length_b   1.000
_cell.length_c   1.000
_cell.angle_alpha   90.00
_cell.angle_beta   90.00
_cell.angle_gamma   90.00
#
_symmetry.space_group_name_H-M   'P 1'
#
loop_
_entity.id
_entity.type
_entity.pdbx_description
1 polymer ?
#
loop_
_entity_poly.entity_id
_entity_poly.type
_entity_poly.pdbx_seq_one_letter_code
_entity_poly.pdbx_strand_id
1 'polypeptide(L)'
;VTAKGLQTVPAPLENIPLYIRGGHVIPMQDPGNDTYHQKLLQPFQLIVAPDADGLASGSLFWDRNGVDDLSLGNYQLMEFSASKGSLSSRLVHQFPIGVQMQLYRLQVLGVATKPASVIVNGRKRQFMYSNGWLSVSNLVGVDLKSPLSASWH
;
A
#
# COMPACT_ATOMS: atom_id res chain seq x y z
N VAL A 1 -22.01 -1.91 4.98
CA VAL A 1 -23.14 -1.99 4.03
C VAL A 1 -22.74 -1.21 2.78
N THR A 2 -22.43 -1.89 1.67
CA THR A 2 -22.38 -1.23 0.36
C THR A 2 -23.82 -1.14 -0.13
N ALA A 3 -24.41 0.03 -0.06
CA ALA A 3 -25.74 0.25 -0.62
C ALA A 3 -25.64 0.10 -2.16
N LYS A 4 -26.47 -0.76 -2.74
CA LYS A 4 -26.55 -0.91 -4.20
C LYS A 4 -27.36 0.25 -4.78
N GLY A 5 -26.93 0.75 -5.94
CA GLY A 5 -27.62 1.81 -6.68
C GLY A 5 -27.09 3.21 -6.39
N LEU A 6 -27.80 4.21 -6.89
CA LEU A 6 -27.46 5.63 -6.68
C LEU A 6 -27.52 5.97 -5.19
N GLN A 7 -26.50 6.67 -4.70
CA GLN A 7 -26.41 7.12 -3.31
C GLN A 7 -26.10 8.62 -3.30
N THR A 8 -26.87 9.38 -2.53
CA THR A 8 -26.55 10.77 -2.22
C THR A 8 -25.63 10.78 -1.00
N VAL A 9 -24.45 11.39 -1.14
CA VAL A 9 -23.44 11.46 -0.08
C VAL A 9 -23.12 12.92 0.26
N PRO A 10 -22.82 13.26 1.53
CA PRO A 10 -22.44 14.61 1.89
C PRO A 10 -21.17 15.05 1.15
N ALA A 11 -21.27 16.16 0.42
CA ALA A 11 -20.17 16.82 -0.27
C ALA A 11 -20.23 18.34 -0.03
N PRO A 12 -20.06 18.81 1.23
CA PRO A 12 -19.94 20.24 1.50
C PRO A 12 -18.72 20.83 0.78
N LEU A 13 -18.64 22.16 0.69
CA LEU A 13 -17.60 22.88 -0.06
C LEU A 13 -16.17 22.41 0.26
N GLU A 14 -15.91 22.09 1.53
CA GLU A 14 -14.59 21.69 2.04
C GLU A 14 -14.24 20.21 1.79
N ASN A 15 -15.16 19.41 1.26
CA ASN A 15 -15.01 17.96 1.17
C ASN A 15 -15.36 17.43 -0.23
N ILE A 16 -14.38 16.79 -0.86
CA ILE A 16 -14.59 15.97 -2.04
C ILE A 16 -14.68 14.50 -1.59
N PRO A 17 -15.81 13.79 -1.81
CA PRO A 17 -15.92 12.38 -1.49
C PRO A 17 -14.98 11.55 -2.36
N LEU A 18 -14.06 10.80 -1.73
CA LEU A 18 -13.16 9.87 -2.40
C LEU A 18 -13.35 8.47 -1.82
N TYR A 19 -13.45 7.47 -2.70
CA TYR A 19 -13.69 6.09 -2.33
C TYR A 19 -12.61 5.18 -2.89
N ILE A 20 -12.19 4.21 -2.07
CA ILE A 20 -11.31 3.12 -2.50
C ILE A 20 -12.18 1.90 -2.75
N ARG A 21 -12.07 1.34 -3.96
CA ARG A 21 -12.76 0.10 -4.32
C ARG A 21 -12.05 -1.10 -3.70
N GLY A 22 -12.81 -2.01 -3.09
CA GLY A 22 -12.29 -3.32 -2.69
C GLY A 22 -11.67 -4.09 -3.86
N GLY A 23 -10.75 -5.00 -3.58
CA GLY A 23 -9.99 -5.75 -4.57
C GLY A 23 -8.62 -5.15 -4.92
N HIS A 24 -8.20 -4.07 -4.26
CA HIS A 24 -7.02 -3.30 -4.68
C HIS A 24 -5.98 -3.12 -3.56
N VAL A 25 -4.71 -3.20 -3.94
CA VAL A 25 -3.57 -2.75 -3.15
C VAL A 25 -3.01 -1.49 -3.79
N ILE A 26 -2.97 -0.39 -3.04
CA ILE A 26 -2.61 0.92 -3.55
C ILE A 26 -1.32 1.38 -2.86
N PRO A 27 -0.20 1.49 -3.59
CA PRO A 27 0.99 2.18 -3.10
C PRO A 27 0.76 3.69 -3.10
N MET A 28 1.22 4.33 -2.03
CA MET A 28 1.23 5.78 -1.88
C MET A 28 2.61 6.20 -1.39
N GLN A 29 2.95 7.46 -1.56
CA GLN A 29 4.15 8.05 -1.00
C GLN A 29 3.76 9.28 -0.19
N ASP A 30 4.43 9.52 0.93
CA ASP A 30 4.21 10.74 1.70
C ASP A 30 4.53 11.97 0.84
N PRO A 31 3.79 13.07 1.01
CA PRO A 31 4.10 14.31 0.31
C PRO A 31 5.49 14.79 0.70
N GLY A 32 6.34 15.05 -0.30
CA GLY A 32 7.62 15.71 -0.11
C GLY A 32 7.56 17.18 -0.53
N ASN A 33 8.52 17.98 -0.06
CA ASN A 33 8.76 19.33 -0.55
C ASN A 33 8.98 19.35 -2.08
N ASP A 34 8.87 20.53 -2.70
CA ASP A 34 8.70 20.70 -4.16
C ASP A 34 9.85 20.19 -5.04
N THR A 35 11.00 19.79 -4.49
CA THR A 35 12.08 19.24 -5.30
C THR A 35 11.89 17.75 -5.58
N TYR A 36 12.10 17.36 -6.84
CA TYR A 36 12.01 15.97 -7.30
C TYR A 36 12.80 15.00 -6.41
N HIS A 37 14.03 15.37 -6.04
CA HIS A 37 14.89 14.56 -5.18
C HIS A 37 14.31 14.33 -3.79
N GLN A 38 13.63 15.31 -3.19
CA GLN A 38 13.02 15.15 -1.86
C GLN A 38 11.81 14.21 -1.91
N LYS A 39 11.07 14.20 -3.03
CA LYS A 39 9.96 13.26 -3.24
C LYS A 39 10.46 11.82 -3.33
N LEU A 40 11.54 11.55 -4.06
CA LEU A 40 12.13 10.21 -4.15
C LEU A 40 12.54 9.60 -2.80
N LEU A 41 12.79 10.45 -1.79
CA LEU A 41 13.22 10.03 -0.46
C LEU A 41 12.06 9.86 0.53
N GLN A 42 10.83 10.24 0.16
CA GLN A 42 9.69 10.08 1.05
C GLN A 42 9.33 8.60 1.20
N PRO A 43 8.93 8.17 2.40
CA PRO A 43 8.55 6.79 2.61
C PRO A 43 7.25 6.45 1.89
N PHE A 44 7.11 5.17 1.58
CA PHE A 44 5.91 4.60 1.01
C PHE A 44 4.89 4.24 2.09
N GLN A 45 3.62 4.25 1.69
CA GLN A 45 2.52 3.62 2.40
C GLN A 45 1.85 2.61 1.46
N LEU A 46 1.25 1.57 2.03
CA LEU A 46 0.39 0.64 1.30
C LEU A 46 -0.99 0.63 1.92
N ILE A 47 -2.02 0.86 1.10
CA ILE A 47 -3.41 0.61 1.46
C ILE A 47 -3.84 -0.70 0.81
N VAL A 48 -4.24 -1.67 1.64
CA VAL A 48 -4.86 -2.91 1.20
C VAL A 48 -6.35 -2.77 1.43
N ALA A 49 -7.15 -2.84 0.36
CA ALA A 49 -8.59 -2.84 0.41
C ALA A 49 -9.11 -4.16 -0.15
N PRO A 50 -9.24 -5.22 0.68
CA PRO A 50 -9.82 -6.49 0.24
C PRO A 50 -11.26 -6.30 -0.25
N ASP A 51 -11.66 -7.08 -1.24
CA ASP A 51 -13.05 -7.21 -1.65
C ASP A 51 -13.85 -8.13 -0.70
N ALA A 52 -15.07 -8.49 -1.10
CA ALA A 52 -15.95 -9.35 -0.31
C ALA A 52 -15.42 -10.78 -0.13
N ASP A 53 -14.54 -11.25 -1.03
CA ASP A 53 -13.88 -12.57 -0.94
C ASP A 53 -12.56 -12.48 -0.15
N GLY A 54 -12.23 -11.29 0.37
CA GLY A 54 -11.00 -11.02 1.10
C GLY A 54 -9.78 -10.97 0.19
N LEU A 55 -9.97 -10.73 -1.12
CA LEU A 55 -8.91 -10.66 -2.11
C LEU A 55 -8.57 -9.20 -2.43
N ALA A 56 -7.29 -8.92 -2.68
CA ALA A 56 -6.87 -7.68 -3.30
C ALA A 56 -5.57 -7.84 -4.07
N SER A 57 -5.36 -7.03 -5.09
CA SER A 57 -4.12 -7.04 -5.88
C SER A 57 -3.72 -5.63 -6.32
N GLY A 58 -2.45 -5.45 -6.64
CA GLY A 58 -1.95 -4.18 -7.15
C GLY A 58 -0.48 -4.27 -7.55
N SER A 59 0.08 -3.17 -8.04
CA SER A 59 1.49 -3.12 -8.41
C SER A 59 2.09 -1.75 -8.12
N LEU A 60 3.42 -1.73 -7.98
CA LEU A 60 4.22 -0.52 -7.91
C LEU A 60 5.28 -0.58 -9.02
N PHE A 61 5.12 0.27 -10.01
CA PHE A 61 6.13 0.60 -10.99
C PHE A 61 6.91 1.84 -10.51
N TRP A 62 8.23 1.77 -10.51
CA TRP A 62 9.08 2.86 -10.03
C TRP A 62 10.28 3.04 -10.96
N ASP A 63 10.50 4.23 -11.48
CA ASP A 63 11.63 4.56 -12.37
C ASP A 63 12.32 5.86 -11.91
N ARG A 64 13.17 6.46 -12.75
CA ARG A 64 13.78 7.77 -12.49
C ARG A 64 13.22 8.86 -13.40
N ASN A 65 12.06 8.65 -14.04
CA ASN A 65 11.47 9.50 -15.06
C ASN A 65 12.43 9.83 -16.23
N GLY A 66 13.34 8.92 -16.57
CA GLY A 66 14.16 9.03 -17.78
C GLY A 66 13.32 8.76 -19.04
N VAL A 67 13.59 9.50 -20.12
CA VAL A 67 12.83 9.41 -21.38
C VAL A 67 12.77 7.98 -21.94
N ASP A 68 13.84 7.21 -21.75
CA ASP A 68 13.97 5.83 -22.26
C ASP A 68 13.92 4.76 -21.15
N ASP A 69 13.50 5.10 -19.92
CA ASP A 69 13.61 4.16 -18.79
C ASP A 69 12.80 2.87 -19.02
N LEU A 70 11.63 2.98 -19.64
CA LEU A 70 10.81 1.81 -19.95
C LEU A 70 11.45 0.90 -21.00
N SER A 71 11.98 1.48 -22.09
CA SER A 71 12.57 0.72 -23.21
C SER A 71 13.92 0.10 -22.84
N LEU A 72 14.68 0.75 -21.95
CA LEU A 72 15.96 0.27 -21.43
C LEU A 72 15.82 -0.67 -20.23
N GLY A 73 14.60 -0.84 -19.69
CA GLY A 73 14.38 -1.66 -18.49
C GLY A 73 14.90 -1.00 -17.20
N ASN A 74 15.01 0.32 -17.16
CA ASN A 74 15.49 1.10 -16.01
C ASN A 74 14.38 1.37 -14.99
N TYR A 75 13.63 0.34 -14.61
CA TYR A 75 12.53 0.46 -13.66
C TYR A 75 12.50 -0.71 -12.69
N GLN A 76 11.85 -0.52 -11.56
CA GLN A 76 11.55 -1.55 -10.59
C GLN A 76 10.05 -1.84 -10.65
N LEU A 77 9.65 -3.12 -10.68
CA LEU A 77 8.24 -3.52 -10.69
C LEU A 77 7.94 -4.57 -9.61
N MET A 78 6.99 -4.23 -8.73
CA MET A 78 6.50 -5.10 -7.66
C MET A 78 5.03 -5.37 -7.89
N GLU A 79 4.63 -6.61 -7.66
CA GLU A 79 3.22 -6.98 -7.57
C GLU A 79 2.87 -7.30 -6.12
N PHE A 80 1.65 -6.95 -5.73
CA PHE A 80 1.09 -7.21 -4.43
C PHE A 80 -0.14 -8.11 -4.57
N SER A 81 -0.28 -9.06 -3.66
CA SER A 81 -1.47 -9.92 -3.57
C SER A 81 -1.85 -10.09 -2.12
N ALA A 82 -3.14 -9.90 -1.82
CA ALA A 82 -3.72 -10.15 -0.52
C ALA A 82 -4.81 -11.21 -0.62
N SER A 83 -4.79 -12.15 0.32
CA SER A 83 -5.85 -13.13 0.51
C SER A 83 -5.84 -13.62 1.96
N LYS A 84 -7.01 -14.00 2.49
CA LYS A 84 -7.14 -14.73 3.77
C LYS A 84 -6.40 -14.04 4.95
N GLY A 85 -6.49 -12.72 5.04
CA GLY A 85 -5.86 -11.96 6.13
C GLY A 85 -4.33 -11.84 6.01
N SER A 86 -3.79 -11.98 4.80
CA SER A 86 -2.37 -11.83 4.51
C SER A 86 -2.14 -11.02 3.24
N LEU A 87 -0.99 -10.36 3.17
CA LEU A 87 -0.45 -9.63 2.02
C LEU A 87 0.94 -10.19 1.72
N SER A 88 1.24 -10.44 0.46
CA SER A 88 2.60 -10.69 -0.02
C SER A 88 2.93 -9.78 -1.20
N SER A 89 4.23 -9.55 -1.42
CA SER A 89 4.72 -8.95 -2.66
C SER A 89 5.68 -9.87 -3.40
N ARG A 90 5.75 -9.66 -4.71
CA ARG A 90 6.65 -10.34 -5.63
C ARG A 90 7.42 -9.29 -6.41
N LEU A 91 8.74 -9.43 -6.44
CA LEU A 91 9.59 -8.66 -7.34
C LEU A 91 9.47 -9.22 -8.75
N VAL A 92 8.96 -8.41 -9.69
CA VAL A 92 8.75 -8.79 -11.09
C VAL A 92 9.91 -8.35 -11.96
N HIS A 93 10.38 -7.11 -11.75
CA HIS A 93 11.53 -6.55 -12.46
C HIS A 93 12.41 -5.75 -11.49
N GLN A 94 13.72 -5.96 -11.59
CA GLN A 94 14.70 -5.35 -10.70
C GLN A 94 15.56 -4.35 -11.45
N PHE A 95 15.62 -3.13 -10.94
CA PHE A 95 16.57 -2.11 -11.38
C PHE A 95 17.15 -1.38 -10.16
N PRO A 96 18.47 -1.15 -10.09
CA PRO A 96 19.10 -0.46 -8.96
C PRO A 96 18.80 1.04 -8.98
N ILE A 97 17.59 1.44 -8.55
CA ILE A 97 17.13 2.85 -8.51
C ILE A 97 17.98 3.72 -7.56
N GLY A 98 18.87 3.13 -6.74
CA GLY A 98 19.85 3.88 -5.95
C GLY A 98 19.26 4.66 -4.77
N VAL A 99 17.98 4.48 -4.49
CA VAL A 99 17.27 5.02 -3.32
C VAL A 99 16.59 3.88 -2.55
N GLN A 100 16.25 4.13 -1.28
CA GLN A 100 15.44 3.19 -0.50
C GLN A 100 13.97 3.34 -0.84
N MET A 101 13.24 2.23 -0.91
CA MET A 101 11.77 2.25 -1.04
C MET A 101 11.16 1.85 0.30
N GLN A 102 11.49 2.61 1.35
CA GLN A 102 11.12 2.32 2.72
C GLN A 102 9.59 2.36 2.88
N LEU A 103 8.98 1.24 3.26
CA LEU A 103 7.58 1.19 3.66
C LEU A 103 7.45 1.71 5.09
N TYR A 104 6.74 2.81 5.30
CA TYR A 104 6.50 3.36 6.63
C TYR A 104 5.20 2.86 7.25
N ARG A 105 4.14 2.76 6.44
CA ARG A 105 2.80 2.41 6.90
C ARG A 105 2.13 1.34 6.03
N LEU A 106 1.51 0.36 6.68
CA LEU A 106 0.58 -0.58 6.07
C LEU A 106 -0.81 -0.35 6.67
N GLN A 107 -1.79 -0.05 5.82
CA GLN A 107 -3.19 0.10 6.19
C GLN A 107 -4.00 -1.01 5.53
N VAL A 108 -4.91 -1.63 6.29
CA VAL A 108 -5.87 -2.61 5.76
C VAL A 108 -7.27 -2.13 6.09
N LEU A 109 -8.07 -1.92 5.05
CA LEU A 109 -9.46 -1.49 5.16
C LEU A 109 -10.39 -2.71 5.22
N GLY A 110 -11.56 -2.55 5.84
CA GLY A 110 -12.59 -3.59 5.82
C GLY A 110 -12.25 -4.85 6.63
N VAL A 111 -11.32 -4.77 7.57
CA VAL A 111 -11.01 -5.88 8.48
C VAL A 111 -12.19 -6.05 9.45
N ALA A 112 -12.93 -7.17 9.35
CA ALA A 112 -14.20 -7.34 10.07
C ALA A 112 -14.04 -7.41 11.61
N THR A 113 -12.98 -8.04 12.08
CA THR A 113 -12.69 -8.25 13.51
C THR A 113 -11.30 -7.78 13.85
N LYS A 114 -11.14 -7.19 15.04
CA LYS A 114 -9.81 -6.78 15.53
C LYS A 114 -8.86 -7.99 15.55
N PRO A 115 -7.72 -7.94 14.84
CA PRO A 115 -6.73 -9.02 14.90
C PRO A 115 -6.18 -9.18 16.33
N ALA A 116 -5.79 -10.39 16.71
CA ALA A 116 -5.02 -10.63 17.93
C ALA A 116 -3.54 -10.25 17.74
N SER A 117 -3.02 -10.37 16.51
CA SER A 117 -1.64 -10.07 16.17
C SER A 117 -1.47 -9.63 14.72
N VAL A 118 -0.43 -8.84 14.47
CA VAL A 118 0.01 -8.48 13.13
C VAL A 118 1.51 -8.77 13.01
N ILE A 119 1.89 -9.47 11.96
CA ILE A 119 3.27 -9.85 11.66
C ILE A 119 3.64 -9.20 10.33
N VAL A 120 4.81 -8.56 10.27
CA VAL A 120 5.38 -8.01 9.03
C VAL A 120 6.82 -8.47 8.91
N ASN A 121 7.15 -9.16 7.81
CA ASN A 121 8.43 -9.80 7.52
C ASN A 121 8.93 -10.65 8.71
N GLY A 122 8.04 -11.50 9.24
CA GLY A 122 8.34 -12.39 10.37
C GLY A 122 8.43 -11.71 11.74
N ARG A 123 8.24 -10.38 11.83
CA ARG A 123 8.29 -9.65 13.11
C ARG A 123 6.90 -9.21 13.54
N LYS A 124 6.53 -9.50 14.79
CA LYS A 124 5.31 -8.97 15.41
C LYS A 124 5.38 -7.44 15.48
N ARG A 125 4.31 -6.75 15.08
CA ARG A 125 4.21 -5.29 15.07
C ARG A 125 3.07 -4.82 15.96
N GLN A 126 3.25 -3.65 16.57
CA GLN A 126 2.16 -2.92 17.21
C GLN A 126 1.25 -2.33 16.12
N PHE A 127 -0.05 -2.28 16.39
CA PHE A 127 -1.03 -1.80 15.42
C PHE A 127 -2.18 -1.07 16.11
N MET A 128 -2.82 -0.17 15.35
CA MET A 128 -4.08 0.44 15.72
C MET A 128 -5.21 -0.26 14.95
N TYR A 129 -6.37 -0.40 15.61
CA TYR A 129 -7.57 -0.93 14.97
C TYR A 129 -8.78 -0.13 15.42
N SER A 130 -9.53 0.43 14.47
CA SER A 130 -10.77 1.15 14.72
C SER A 130 -11.66 1.12 13.48
N ASN A 131 -12.97 0.93 13.63
CA ASN A 131 -13.95 0.96 12.53
C ASN A 131 -13.60 0.06 11.33
N GLY A 132 -12.99 -1.10 11.57
CA GLY A 132 -12.53 -2.03 10.53
C GLY A 132 -11.28 -1.58 9.78
N TRP A 133 -10.59 -0.55 10.28
CA TRP A 133 -9.34 -0.06 9.74
C TRP A 133 -8.20 -0.54 10.63
N LEU A 134 -7.31 -1.35 10.06
CA LEU A 134 -6.07 -1.78 10.67
C LEU A 134 -4.93 -0.89 10.17
N SER A 135 -4.09 -0.39 11.07
CA SER A 135 -2.91 0.42 10.69
C SER A 135 -1.67 -0.03 11.47
N VAL A 136 -0.61 -0.34 10.73
CA VAL A 136 0.74 -0.58 11.25
C VAL A 136 1.64 0.54 10.76
N SER A 137 2.26 1.28 11.66
CA SER A 137 3.18 2.39 11.34
C SER A 137 4.60 2.06 11.83
N ASN A 138 5.57 2.93 11.49
CA ASN A 138 6.97 2.78 11.90
C ASN A 138 7.57 1.42 11.49
N LEU A 139 7.31 0.99 10.25
CA LEU A 139 7.82 -0.26 9.67
C LEU A 139 9.33 -0.19 9.33
N VAL A 140 10.15 0.21 10.29
CA VAL A 140 11.61 0.37 10.15
C VAL A 140 12.23 -0.92 9.60
N GLY A 141 13.07 -0.77 8.57
CA GLY A 141 13.79 -1.85 7.92
C GLY A 141 12.97 -2.67 6.92
N VAL A 142 11.74 -2.26 6.62
CA VAL A 142 10.93 -2.83 5.53
C VAL A 142 11.14 -2.02 4.26
N ASP A 143 11.88 -2.57 3.31
CA ASP A 143 12.14 -1.97 1.99
C ASP A 143 11.33 -2.73 0.93
N LEU A 144 10.53 -2.00 0.13
CA LEU A 144 9.68 -2.57 -0.92
C LEU A 144 10.47 -3.17 -2.09
N LYS A 145 11.78 -2.89 -2.19
CA LYS A 145 12.66 -3.58 -3.14
C LYS A 145 12.83 -5.07 -2.81
N SER A 146 12.53 -5.48 -1.59
CA SER A 146 12.55 -6.88 -1.14
C SER A 146 11.12 -7.42 -1.01
N PRO A 147 10.90 -8.73 -1.18
CA PRO A 147 9.59 -9.34 -0.95
C PRO A 147 9.03 -9.00 0.44
N LEU A 148 7.82 -8.46 0.45
CA LEU A 148 7.03 -8.15 1.64
C LEU A 148 6.15 -9.34 1.99
N SER A 149 6.03 -9.62 3.28
CA SER A 149 5.04 -10.53 3.83
C SER A 149 4.40 -9.90 5.04
N ALA A 150 3.08 -9.83 5.09
CA ALA A 150 2.32 -9.37 6.23
C ALA A 150 1.11 -10.27 6.48
N SER A 151 0.77 -10.51 7.74
CA SER A 151 -0.44 -11.24 8.13
C SER A 151 -1.09 -10.61 9.35
N TRP A 152 -2.42 -10.70 9.41
CA TRP A 152 -3.26 -10.20 10.50
C TRP A 152 -4.35 -11.22 10.84
N HIS A 153 -4.29 -11.74 12.06
CA HIS A 153 -5.20 -12.74 12.62
C HIS A 153 -5.53 -12.36 14.06
#